data_AF-A0A4X1V9U4-F1
#
_entry.id   AF-A0A4X1V9U4-F1
#
_cell.length_a   1.000
_cell.length_b   1.000
_cell.length_c   1.000
_cell.angle_alpha   90.00
_cell.angle_beta   90.00
_cell.angle_gamma   90.00
#
_symmetry.space_group_name_H-M   'P 1'
#
loop_
_entity.id
_entity.type
_entity.pdbx_description
1 polymer ?
#
loop_
_entity_poly.entity_id
_entity_poly.type
_entity_poly.pdbx_seq_one_letter_code
_entity_poly.pdbx_strand_id
1 'polypeptide(L)'
;MLLGAGPDPMEWRGMEVMQPWVGCRELSSTMQALFPCIRRVNNLGFLLMHSLFSDLIDPGSADLPLTPVMFSAPGKRPWIISPISDTPIHKQKQWFKDTFDHLFAIANSAEAKDAGVLLVSGWQIFQSAPTEEVPFWADVVLGFRKMTKNELKKFPQHVCGQAFTTLKCEGPTYLPWLEKRVKGSGGLVLTRRVEDLWELHPSFNIVVNCSGLGSKQLVGDMEIFPVRGQVLKVQAPWVKHFIRDGSGLTYIYPGIANVTLGGTRQKGDWNLSPNAEISKQILSRCCALEPSLRGACDIREKVGLRPSRPGVRLEKELLVQGSQRLPVVHNYGHGSGGIAMHWGTALEAARLVSECVQALRTPAPKSKL
;
A
#
# COMPACT_ATOMS: atom_id res chain seq x y z
N MET A 1 -54.73 -21.97 -55.83
CA MET A 1 -53.55 -21.87 -56.69
C MET A 1 -52.31 -22.01 -55.81
N LEU A 2 -51.59 -23.11 -56.02
CA LEU A 2 -50.15 -23.39 -55.76
C LEU A 2 -49.57 -22.98 -54.39
N LEU A 3 -49.32 -23.90 -53.43
CA LEU A 3 -48.32 -25.00 -53.38
C LEU A 3 -46.87 -24.46 -53.40
N GLY A 4 -46.10 -24.56 -52.32
CA GLY A 4 -45.22 -25.69 -51.92
C GLY A 4 -43.81 -25.10 -51.68
N ALA A 5 -42.86 -25.63 -50.90
CA ALA A 5 -42.65 -26.90 -50.23
C ALA A 5 -41.56 -26.73 -49.13
N GLY A 6 -41.58 -27.55 -48.06
CA GLY A 6 -40.37 -27.92 -47.28
C GLY A 6 -39.56 -29.01 -48.03
N PRO A 7 -38.54 -29.70 -47.46
CA PRO A 7 -38.19 -29.90 -46.03
C PRO A 7 -36.66 -29.80 -45.66
N ASP A 8 -36.33 -30.07 -44.38
CA ASP A 8 -35.04 -30.29 -43.66
C ASP A 8 -33.97 -31.14 -44.43
N PRO A 9 -32.63 -31.20 -44.12
CA PRO A 9 -32.04 -31.50 -42.77
C PRO A 9 -30.58 -31.01 -42.45
N MET A 10 -30.13 -31.29 -41.21
CA MET A 10 -28.75 -31.65 -40.72
C MET A 10 -27.47 -31.01 -41.34
N GLU A 11 -26.56 -30.46 -40.51
CA GLU A 11 -25.23 -31.06 -40.15
C GLU A 11 -24.25 -30.09 -39.42
N TRP A 12 -23.24 -30.71 -38.81
CA TRP A 12 -22.24 -30.21 -37.86
C TRP A 12 -20.97 -29.53 -38.45
N ARG A 13 -20.21 -28.83 -37.58
CA ARG A 13 -18.71 -28.67 -37.49
C ARG A 13 -18.05 -27.33 -37.90
N GLY A 14 -16.96 -27.01 -37.16
CA GLY A 14 -15.81 -26.14 -37.52
C GLY A 14 -15.87 -24.74 -36.91
N MET A 15 -15.09 -24.28 -35.91
CA MET A 15 -13.62 -24.25 -35.72
C MET A 15 -12.85 -23.62 -36.90
N GLU A 16 -12.35 -22.39 -36.73
CA GLU A 16 -10.98 -21.88 -37.05
C GLU A 16 -10.94 -20.35 -36.84
N VAL A 17 -10.15 -19.83 -35.88
CA VAL A 17 -8.73 -19.39 -35.98
C VAL A 17 -8.52 -18.21 -36.95
N MET A 18 -8.19 -17.04 -36.40
CA MET A 18 -7.29 -16.10 -37.07
C MET A 18 -6.25 -15.49 -36.10
N GLN A 19 -5.01 -15.61 -36.55
CA GLN A 19 -3.72 -15.24 -35.98
C GLN A 19 -3.25 -13.90 -36.64
N PRO A 20 -2.07 -13.33 -36.33
CA PRO A 20 -1.90 -11.97 -35.85
C PRO A 20 -1.44 -10.95 -36.91
N TRP A 21 -1.67 -9.67 -36.63
CA TRP A 21 -1.17 -8.56 -37.42
C TRP A 21 0.28 -8.20 -37.05
N VAL A 22 1.13 -8.12 -38.08
CA VAL A 22 2.53 -7.69 -38.05
C VAL A 22 2.67 -6.39 -38.87
N GLY A 23 3.32 -5.38 -38.28
CA GLY A 23 4.19 -4.43 -39.00
C GLY A 23 3.68 -3.00 -39.20
N CYS A 24 4.37 -2.03 -38.58
CA CYS A 24 5.09 -0.99 -39.34
C CYS A 24 6.21 -0.36 -38.47
N ARG A 25 7.30 0.02 -39.14
CA ARG A 25 8.61 0.44 -38.59
C ARG A 25 8.76 1.98 -38.60
N GLU A 26 9.83 2.41 -37.93
CA GLU A 26 10.57 3.68 -38.05
C GLU A 26 10.13 4.87 -37.18
N LEU A 27 10.88 5.09 -36.09
CA LEU A 27 11.32 6.40 -35.62
C LEU A 27 12.63 6.26 -34.80
N SER A 28 13.72 6.76 -35.40
CA SER A 28 14.94 7.37 -34.85
C SER A 28 15.81 6.65 -33.78
N SER A 29 17.10 6.59 -34.10
CA SER A 29 18.17 5.74 -33.57
C SER A 29 18.95 6.31 -32.36
N THR A 30 18.28 6.74 -31.28
CA THR A 30 18.97 7.22 -30.06
C THR A 30 18.36 6.76 -28.71
N MET A 31 17.52 5.72 -28.69
CA MET A 31 16.94 5.16 -27.45
C MET A 31 17.14 3.64 -27.33
N GLN A 32 18.33 3.14 -27.65
CA GLN A 32 18.68 1.72 -27.52
C GLN A 32 19.88 1.52 -26.59
N ALA A 33 19.65 1.70 -25.29
CA ALA A 33 20.43 1.07 -24.22
C ALA A 33 19.66 1.21 -22.91
N LEU A 34 18.70 0.31 -22.63
CA LEU A 34 18.31 -0.19 -21.28
C LEU A 34 16.92 -0.87 -21.17
N PHE A 35 16.07 -0.95 -22.20
CA PHE A 35 14.68 -1.37 -21.97
C PHE A 35 14.06 -2.32 -23.02
N PRO A 36 14.47 -3.61 -23.11
CA PRO A 36 13.60 -4.62 -23.77
C PRO A 36 13.04 -5.72 -22.86
N CYS A 37 13.54 -5.96 -21.64
CA CYS A 37 13.01 -7.04 -20.78
C CYS A 37 11.89 -6.61 -19.81
N ILE A 38 11.59 -5.31 -19.69
CA ILE A 38 10.72 -4.76 -18.63
C ILE A 38 9.27 -4.55 -19.10
N ARG A 39 8.93 -4.75 -20.38
CA ARG A 39 7.54 -4.58 -20.86
C ARG A 39 6.54 -5.66 -20.41
N ARG A 40 6.99 -6.82 -19.91
CA ARG A 40 6.09 -7.86 -19.36
C ARG A 40 6.09 -7.95 -17.83
N VAL A 41 7.01 -7.28 -17.15
CA VAL A 41 7.15 -7.33 -15.68
C VAL A 41 6.33 -6.23 -14.98
N ASN A 42 5.84 -5.22 -15.72
CA ASN A 42 4.93 -4.20 -15.18
C ASN A 42 3.57 -4.77 -14.73
N ASN A 43 3.17 -5.97 -15.16
CA ASN A 43 1.96 -6.65 -14.66
C ASN A 43 2.11 -7.22 -13.26
N LEU A 44 3.33 -7.22 -12.73
CA LEU A 44 3.66 -7.86 -11.48
C LEU A 44 3.81 -6.88 -10.31
N GLY A 45 4.04 -5.59 -10.61
CA GLY A 45 4.06 -4.53 -9.60
C GLY A 45 2.73 -4.32 -8.87
N PHE A 46 1.67 -5.07 -9.22
CA PHE A 46 0.31 -4.74 -8.85
C PHE A 46 -0.48 -5.83 -8.12
N LEU A 47 0.03 -7.05 -8.02
CA LEU A 47 -0.48 -7.99 -7.00
C LEU A 47 -0.24 -7.47 -5.58
N LEU A 48 0.67 -6.50 -5.40
CA LEU A 48 0.94 -5.79 -4.16
C LEU A 48 -0.24 -5.02 -3.56
N MET A 49 -1.23 -4.60 -4.36
CA MET A 49 -2.25 -3.67 -3.86
C MET A 49 -3.21 -4.28 -2.83
N HIS A 50 -3.36 -5.60 -2.80
CA HIS A 50 -4.24 -6.24 -1.82
C HIS A 50 -3.63 -6.26 -0.39
N SER A 51 -2.30 -6.13 -0.21
CA SER A 51 -1.67 -6.42 1.12
C SER A 51 -1.70 -5.27 2.09
N LEU A 52 -1.91 -4.07 1.59
CA LEU A 52 -1.78 -2.87 2.39
C LEU A 52 -3.11 -2.48 3.05
N PHE A 53 -4.23 -3.12 2.69
CA PHE A 53 -5.55 -2.54 2.94
C PHE A 53 -6.69 -3.52 3.20
N SER A 54 -6.42 -4.78 3.56
CA SER A 54 -7.47 -5.65 4.11
C SER A 54 -7.98 -5.09 5.43
N ASP A 55 -9.26 -4.68 5.43
CA ASP A 55 -10.26 -4.77 6.51
C ASP A 55 -10.85 -3.44 7.01
N LEU A 56 -12.06 -3.17 6.52
CA LEU A 56 -13.11 -2.36 7.16
C LEU A 56 -14.46 -2.99 6.81
N ILE A 57 -15.23 -3.34 7.84
CA ILE A 57 -16.65 -3.70 7.78
C ILE A 57 -17.41 -2.49 8.32
N ASP A 58 -18.43 -2.02 7.59
CA ASP A 58 -19.42 -1.06 8.09
C ASP A 58 -20.73 -1.82 8.38
N PRO A 59 -21.19 -1.92 9.63
CA PRO A 59 -22.42 -2.65 9.97
C PRO A 59 -23.72 -1.86 9.69
N GLY A 60 -23.68 -0.73 8.97
CA GLY A 60 -24.77 0.26 8.96
C GLY A 60 -25.52 0.56 7.65
N SER A 61 -25.36 -0.19 6.55
CA SER A 61 -26.12 0.06 5.31
C SER A 61 -26.76 -1.21 4.72
N ALA A 62 -28.01 -1.44 5.11
CA ALA A 62 -28.90 -2.28 4.32
C ALA A 62 -29.31 -1.51 3.04
N ASP A 63 -29.32 -2.24 1.93
CA ASP A 63 -29.85 -1.89 0.60
C ASP A 63 -29.00 -1.03 -0.36
N LEU A 64 -28.80 -1.62 -1.56
CA LEU A 64 -28.31 -1.09 -2.87
C LEU A 64 -26.85 -1.43 -3.27
N PRO A 65 -26.59 -1.58 -4.59
CA PRO A 65 -25.87 -2.71 -5.19
C PRO A 65 -24.39 -2.74 -4.88
N LEU A 66 -23.90 -3.96 -4.60
CA LEU A 66 -22.54 -4.31 -4.21
C LEU A 66 -21.50 -3.94 -5.28
N THR A 67 -21.12 -2.67 -5.30
CA THR A 67 -19.82 -2.20 -5.80
C THR A 67 -18.70 -2.83 -4.96
N PRO A 68 -17.55 -3.20 -5.55
CA PRO A 68 -16.44 -3.78 -4.80
C PRO A 68 -16.01 -2.81 -3.70
N VAL A 69 -16.26 -3.22 -2.46
CA VAL A 69 -15.92 -2.47 -1.27
C VAL A 69 -14.41 -2.60 -1.03
N MET A 70 -13.62 -1.85 -1.79
CA MET A 70 -12.23 -1.52 -1.46
C MET A 70 -12.24 -0.49 -0.32
N PHE A 71 -12.37 -0.94 0.92
CA PHE A 71 -12.06 -0.04 2.03
C PHE A 71 -10.56 -0.05 2.32
N SER A 72 -9.86 0.91 1.72
CA SER A 72 -8.57 1.34 2.22
C SER A 72 -8.71 1.68 3.71
N ALA A 73 -7.93 1.06 4.59
CA ALA A 73 -7.53 1.76 5.80
C ALA A 73 -6.98 3.11 5.33
N PRO A 74 -7.56 4.27 5.69
CA PRO A 74 -7.14 5.52 5.09
C PRO A 74 -5.63 5.67 5.30
N GLY A 75 -4.87 5.98 4.24
CA GLY A 75 -3.44 6.31 4.33
C GLY A 75 -3.26 7.49 5.27
N LYS A 76 -3.14 7.19 6.57
CA LYS A 76 -3.39 8.14 7.66
C LYS A 76 -2.12 8.86 8.12
N ARG A 77 -0.96 8.71 7.47
CA ARG A 77 0.33 9.21 7.99
C ARG A 77 1.18 9.93 6.92
N PRO A 78 1.79 11.09 7.23
CA PRO A 78 3.04 11.55 6.66
C PRO A 78 4.13 10.51 6.94
N TRP A 79 5.07 10.39 6.02
CA TRP A 79 6.06 9.31 6.03
C TRP A 79 7.12 9.52 7.10
N ILE A 80 6.82 9.04 8.30
CA ILE A 80 7.75 8.96 9.43
C ILE A 80 7.84 7.48 9.81
N ILE A 81 9.01 6.88 9.58
CA ILE A 81 9.19 5.43 9.77
C ILE A 81 9.49 5.15 11.23
N SER A 82 8.70 4.23 11.79
CA SER A 82 9.09 3.48 12.98
C SER A 82 9.73 2.18 12.52
N PRO A 83 10.92 1.81 13.04
CA PRO A 83 11.60 0.58 12.65
C PRO A 83 10.70 -0.64 12.84
N ILE A 84 10.73 -1.56 11.88
CA ILE A 84 10.21 -2.93 12.01
C ILE A 84 11.33 -3.80 12.58
N SER A 85 11.12 -4.39 13.76
CA SER A 85 12.19 -4.98 14.59
C SER A 85 13.10 -5.97 13.84
N ASP A 86 12.51 -6.93 13.12
CA ASP A 86 13.27 -8.05 12.55
C ASP A 86 13.65 -7.81 11.08
N THR A 87 13.34 -6.61 10.56
CA THR A 87 13.77 -6.21 9.22
C THR A 87 15.05 -5.39 9.35
N PRO A 88 16.16 -5.71 8.67
CA PRO A 88 17.39 -4.93 8.77
C PRO A 88 17.17 -3.44 8.43
N ILE A 89 17.70 -2.54 9.26
CA ILE A 89 17.52 -1.08 9.11
C ILE A 89 17.96 -0.60 7.73
N HIS A 90 19.08 -1.11 7.19
CA HIS A 90 19.55 -0.73 5.85
C HIS A 90 18.55 -1.11 4.75
N LYS A 91 17.85 -2.24 4.85
CA LYS A 91 16.78 -2.62 3.91
C LYS A 91 15.57 -1.71 4.06
N GLN A 92 15.15 -1.42 5.28
CA GLN A 92 14.04 -0.49 5.53
C GLN A 92 14.34 0.90 4.96
N LYS A 93 15.56 1.39 5.17
CA LYS A 93 16.04 2.66 4.60
C LYS A 93 15.99 2.64 3.08
N GLN A 94 16.49 1.58 2.46
CA GLN A 94 16.46 1.45 1.00
C GLN A 94 15.02 1.44 0.47
N TRP A 95 14.13 0.63 1.06
CA TRP A 95 12.73 0.59 0.62
C TRP A 95 12.01 1.92 0.82
N PHE A 96 12.33 2.63 1.90
CA PHE A 96 11.83 3.98 2.11
C PHE A 96 12.32 4.93 1.04
N LYS A 97 13.62 4.93 0.74
CA LYS A 97 14.22 5.79 -0.27
C LYS A 97 13.59 5.55 -1.64
N ASP A 98 13.47 4.30 -2.07
CA ASP A 98 12.86 3.96 -3.36
C ASP A 98 11.40 4.42 -3.44
N THR A 99 10.67 4.32 -2.32
CA THR A 99 9.29 4.81 -2.22
C THR A 99 9.21 6.33 -2.20
N PHE A 100 10.12 6.99 -1.50
CA PHE A 100 10.21 8.44 -1.44
C PHE A 100 10.51 9.02 -2.82
N ASP A 101 11.52 8.50 -3.51
CA ASP A 101 11.93 8.94 -4.84
C ASP A 101 10.78 8.77 -5.86
N HIS A 102 10.08 7.63 -5.81
CA HIS A 102 8.92 7.36 -6.67
C HIS A 102 7.78 8.36 -6.44
N LEU A 103 7.39 8.54 -5.18
CA LEU A 103 6.31 9.47 -4.83
C LEU A 103 6.70 10.93 -5.04
N PHE A 104 7.98 11.26 -4.86
CA PHE A 104 8.50 12.60 -5.14
C PHE A 104 8.38 12.92 -6.63
N ALA A 105 8.71 11.97 -7.51
CA ALA A 105 8.49 12.13 -8.94
C ALA A 105 7.00 12.36 -9.28
N ILE A 106 6.08 11.60 -8.64
CA ILE A 106 4.63 11.80 -8.83
C ILE A 106 4.19 13.19 -8.35
N ALA A 107 4.64 13.61 -7.16
CA ALA A 107 4.28 14.91 -6.58
C ALA A 107 4.74 16.11 -7.43
N ASN A 108 5.78 15.93 -8.25
CA ASN A 108 6.29 16.94 -9.18
C ASN A 108 5.76 16.78 -10.62
N SER A 109 4.75 15.94 -10.83
CA SER A 109 4.13 15.69 -12.14
C SER A 109 2.73 16.29 -12.23
N ALA A 110 2.19 16.39 -13.45
CA ALA A 110 0.79 16.79 -13.67
C ALA A 110 -0.22 15.81 -13.05
N GLU A 111 0.18 14.55 -12.81
CA GLU A 111 -0.66 13.52 -12.21
C GLU A 111 -0.75 13.62 -10.68
N ALA A 112 0.00 14.53 -10.02
CA ALA A 112 0.08 14.62 -8.56
C ALA A 112 -1.30 14.70 -7.88
N LYS A 113 -2.19 15.53 -8.43
CA LYS A 113 -3.56 15.72 -7.94
C LYS A 113 -4.39 14.43 -8.08
N ASP A 114 -4.32 13.80 -9.25
CA ASP A 114 -5.09 12.58 -9.56
C ASP A 114 -4.58 11.36 -8.79
N ALA A 115 -3.28 11.34 -8.47
CA ALA A 115 -2.66 10.35 -7.60
C ALA A 115 -2.87 10.64 -6.11
N GLY A 116 -3.29 11.86 -5.74
CA GLY A 116 -3.44 12.26 -4.34
C GLY A 116 -2.12 12.27 -3.56
N VAL A 117 -1.02 12.59 -4.23
CA VAL A 117 0.33 12.67 -3.64
C VAL A 117 0.75 14.13 -3.52
N LEU A 118 1.14 14.54 -2.31
CA LEU A 118 1.52 15.92 -2.01
C LEU A 118 2.72 15.99 -1.07
N LEU A 119 3.48 17.07 -1.17
CA LEU A 119 4.48 17.45 -0.16
C LEU A 119 3.78 18.01 1.08
N VAL A 120 4.30 17.66 2.26
CA VAL A 120 3.83 18.15 3.55
C VAL A 120 5.03 18.40 4.46
N SER A 121 5.15 19.64 4.94
CA SER A 121 6.18 20.02 5.91
C SER A 121 5.61 20.00 7.32
N GLY A 122 6.48 19.90 8.32
CA GLY A 122 6.03 19.88 9.70
C GLY A 122 7.11 19.49 10.69
N TRP A 123 6.65 19.09 11.87
CA TRP A 123 7.52 18.87 13.02
C TRP A 123 7.26 17.53 13.70
N GLN A 124 8.34 16.89 14.11
CA GLN A 124 8.32 15.82 15.10
C GLN A 124 8.87 16.36 16.43
N ILE A 125 8.08 16.33 17.49
CA ILE A 125 8.37 16.99 18.77
C ILE A 125 8.53 15.98 19.89
N PHE A 126 9.41 16.26 20.86
CA PHE A 126 9.74 15.33 21.94
C PHE A 126 9.75 16.02 23.30
N GLN A 127 9.17 15.35 24.30
CA GLN A 127 9.17 15.80 25.71
C GLN A 127 10.52 15.57 26.40
N SER A 128 11.29 14.60 25.92
CA SER A 128 12.67 14.33 26.32
C SER A 128 13.56 14.21 25.08
N ALA A 129 14.86 14.42 25.22
CA ALA A 129 15.79 14.22 24.11
C ALA A 129 15.77 12.74 23.66
N PRO A 130 15.58 12.44 22.37
CA PRO A 130 15.67 11.07 21.88
C PRO A 130 17.11 10.55 21.99
N THR A 131 17.27 9.24 22.22
CA THR A 131 18.60 8.59 22.29
C THR A 131 19.39 8.77 21.00
N GLU A 132 18.70 8.70 19.85
CA GLU A 132 19.25 8.95 18.53
C GLU A 132 18.72 10.29 18.02
N GLU A 133 19.59 11.30 17.93
CA GLU A 133 19.18 12.64 17.52
C GLU A 133 18.85 12.74 16.02
N VAL A 134 19.51 11.92 15.20
CA VAL A 134 19.37 11.89 13.75
C VAL A 134 18.89 10.49 13.34
N PRO A 135 17.61 10.33 12.95
CA PRO A 135 17.09 9.02 12.58
C PRO A 135 17.70 8.53 11.26
N PHE A 136 17.76 7.21 11.08
CA PHE A 136 18.33 6.56 9.88
C PHE A 136 17.75 7.02 8.52
N TRP A 137 16.58 7.67 8.52
CA TRP A 137 15.87 8.18 7.34
C TRP A 137 16.02 9.69 7.12
N ALA A 138 16.78 10.39 7.96
CA ALA A 138 16.91 11.86 7.94
C ALA A 138 17.45 12.39 6.59
N ASP A 139 18.34 11.65 5.94
CA ASP A 139 18.97 11.98 4.66
C ASP A 139 18.10 11.64 3.44
N VAL A 140 16.97 10.96 3.65
CA VAL A 140 16.01 10.64 2.58
C VAL A 140 14.93 11.71 2.47
N VAL A 141 14.49 12.27 3.59
CA VAL A 141 13.46 13.34 3.60
C VAL A 141 14.06 14.70 3.25
N LEU A 142 13.21 15.65 2.87
CA LEU A 142 13.66 16.96 2.41
C LEU A 142 13.89 17.91 3.58
N GLY A 143 15.10 18.46 3.67
CA GLY A 143 15.41 19.55 4.59
C GLY A 143 15.31 19.18 6.07
N PHE A 144 15.72 17.96 6.44
CA PHE A 144 15.77 17.55 7.84
C PHE A 144 16.71 18.46 8.64
N ARG A 145 16.22 18.94 9.78
CA ARG A 145 16.98 19.75 10.74
C ARG A 145 16.37 19.68 12.13
N LYS A 146 17.12 20.14 13.14
CA LYS A 146 16.56 20.45 14.46
C LYS A 146 15.67 21.69 14.39
N MET A 147 14.64 21.75 15.24
CA MET A 147 13.82 22.95 15.42
C MET A 147 14.63 24.05 16.09
N THR A 148 14.39 25.29 15.66
CA THR A 148 14.94 26.48 16.32
C THR A 148 14.25 26.73 17.66
N LYS A 149 14.89 27.52 18.54
CA LYS A 149 14.27 27.98 19.80
C LYS A 149 12.95 28.70 19.57
N ASN A 150 12.82 29.44 18.45
CA ASN A 150 11.58 30.17 18.15
C ASN A 150 10.46 29.24 17.70
N GLU A 151 10.75 28.24 16.88
CA GLU A 151 9.75 27.22 16.50
C GLU A 151 9.30 26.39 17.72
N LEU A 152 10.21 26.07 18.65
CA LEU A 152 9.87 25.33 19.87
C LEU A 152 8.92 26.10 20.81
N LYS A 153 8.88 27.44 20.75
CA LYS A 153 7.89 28.23 21.52
C LYS A 153 6.44 27.84 21.18
N LYS A 154 6.20 27.27 19.99
CA LYS A 154 4.88 26.73 19.62
C LYS A 154 4.46 25.54 20.49
N PHE A 155 5.41 24.81 21.07
CA PHE A 155 5.18 23.57 21.82
C PHE A 155 5.78 23.66 23.23
N PRO A 156 5.18 24.44 24.16
CA PRO A 156 5.80 24.77 25.45
C PRO A 156 6.06 23.57 26.37
N GLN A 157 5.40 22.44 26.13
CA GLN A 157 5.59 21.19 26.87
C GLN A 157 6.67 20.26 26.27
N HIS A 158 7.38 20.69 25.23
CA HIS A 158 8.36 19.88 24.51
C HIS A 158 9.74 20.54 24.56
N VAL A 159 10.79 19.74 24.78
CA VAL A 159 12.16 20.23 25.01
C VAL A 159 12.99 20.27 23.72
N CYS A 160 12.64 19.45 22.73
CA CYS A 160 13.30 19.43 21.44
C CYS A 160 12.35 18.99 20.32
N GLY A 161 12.80 19.17 19.08
CA GLY A 161 12.04 18.74 17.92
C GLY A 161 12.87 18.78 16.64
N GLN A 162 12.35 18.09 15.64
CA GLN A 162 12.90 17.96 14.30
C GLN A 162 11.91 18.57 13.31
N ALA A 163 12.40 19.27 12.30
CA ALA A 163 11.61 19.85 11.22
C ALA A 163 12.08 19.26 9.89
N PHE A 164 11.13 18.91 9.02
CA PHE A 164 11.42 18.37 7.69
C PHE A 164 10.18 18.47 6.79
N THR A 165 10.41 18.29 5.50
CA THR A 165 9.36 18.09 4.51
C THR A 165 9.38 16.63 4.04
N THR A 166 8.21 16.02 4.07
CA THR A 166 7.98 14.67 3.56
C THR A 166 6.83 14.70 2.57
N LEU A 167 6.44 13.54 2.09
CA LEU A 167 5.27 13.37 1.23
C LEU A 167 4.05 12.91 2.06
N LYS A 168 2.88 12.92 1.44
CA LYS A 168 1.68 12.25 1.93
C LYS A 168 0.95 11.68 0.72
N CYS A 169 0.35 10.52 0.91
CA CYS A 169 -0.47 9.85 -0.09
C CYS A 169 -1.87 9.62 0.48
N GLU A 170 -2.90 10.09 -0.23
CA GLU A 170 -4.30 9.86 0.12
C GLU A 170 -4.78 8.53 -0.46
N GLY A 171 -4.94 7.50 0.38
CA GLY A 171 -5.41 6.17 -0.04
C GLY A 171 -6.65 6.18 -0.95
N PRO A 172 -7.73 6.92 -0.62
CA PRO A 172 -8.93 6.99 -1.45
C PRO A 172 -8.73 7.55 -2.87
N THR A 173 -7.59 8.20 -3.13
CA THR A 173 -7.26 8.78 -4.45
C THR A 173 -6.15 7.98 -5.13
N TYR A 174 -5.11 7.63 -4.38
CA TYR A 174 -3.95 6.90 -4.90
C TYR A 174 -4.27 5.47 -5.37
N LEU A 175 -5.16 4.76 -4.65
CA LEU A 175 -5.50 3.39 -5.01
C LEU A 175 -6.29 3.30 -6.32
N PRO A 176 -7.36 4.10 -6.54
CA PRO A 176 -7.99 4.18 -7.86
C PRO A 176 -7.03 4.61 -8.98
N TRP A 177 -6.10 5.53 -8.69
CA TRP A 177 -5.08 5.93 -9.67
C TRP A 177 -4.14 4.77 -10.05
N LEU A 178 -3.69 3.98 -9.07
CA LEU A 178 -2.91 2.76 -9.31
C LEU A 178 -3.73 1.72 -10.08
N GLU A 179 -4.99 1.47 -9.70
CA GLU A 179 -5.88 0.54 -10.39
C GLU A 179 -6.07 0.91 -11.87
N LYS A 180 -6.25 2.20 -12.18
CA LYS A 180 -6.33 2.69 -13.55
C LYS A 180 -5.07 2.34 -14.35
N ARG A 181 -3.89 2.45 -13.75
CA ARG A 181 -2.62 2.06 -14.38
C ARG A 181 -2.50 0.55 -14.58
N VAL A 182 -3.02 -0.27 -13.65
CA VAL A 182 -3.12 -1.73 -13.83
C VAL A 182 -3.95 -2.06 -15.06
N LYS A 183 -5.17 -1.55 -15.10
CA LYS A 183 -6.12 -1.79 -16.18
C LYS A 183 -5.55 -1.30 -17.51
N GLY A 184 -4.92 -0.12 -17.53
CA GLY A 184 -4.24 0.43 -18.70
C GLY A 184 -3.05 -0.39 -19.19
N SER A 185 -2.43 -1.21 -18.31
CA SER A 185 -1.36 -2.16 -18.67
C SER A 185 -1.89 -3.52 -19.14
N GLY A 186 -3.22 -3.69 -19.21
CA GLY A 186 -3.88 -4.95 -19.56
C GLY A 186 -4.12 -5.89 -18.37
N GLY A 187 -3.92 -5.41 -17.14
CA GLY A 187 -4.24 -6.17 -15.94
C GLY A 187 -5.76 -6.28 -15.70
N LEU A 188 -6.19 -7.42 -15.16
CA LEU A 188 -7.57 -7.67 -14.80
C LEU A 188 -7.74 -7.56 -13.28
N VAL A 189 -8.86 -6.98 -12.85
CA VAL A 189 -9.24 -6.90 -11.43
C VAL A 189 -10.45 -7.79 -11.21
N LEU A 190 -10.29 -8.82 -10.40
CA LEU A 190 -11.34 -9.79 -10.09
C LEU A 190 -11.64 -9.75 -8.60
N THR A 191 -12.90 -9.55 -8.25
CA THR A 191 -13.38 -9.63 -6.87
C THR A 191 -13.75 -11.07 -6.56
N ARG A 192 -12.92 -11.76 -5.78
CA ARG A 192 -13.21 -13.10 -5.29
C ARG A 192 -12.55 -13.35 -3.93
N ARG A 193 -13.12 -14.27 -3.17
CA ARG A 193 -12.48 -14.85 -1.99
C ARG A 193 -11.56 -15.98 -2.44
N VAL A 194 -10.39 -16.07 -1.84
CA VAL A 194 -9.42 -17.17 -2.02
C VAL A 194 -9.18 -17.71 -0.61
N GLU A 195 -9.59 -18.96 -0.37
CA GLU A 195 -9.39 -19.62 0.92
C GLU A 195 -8.05 -20.37 0.95
N ASP A 196 -7.63 -20.90 -0.21
CA ASP A 196 -6.36 -21.58 -0.40
C ASP A 196 -5.65 -21.11 -1.68
N LEU A 197 -4.32 -20.99 -1.65
CA LEU A 197 -3.52 -20.60 -2.81
C LEU A 197 -3.59 -21.61 -3.96
N TRP A 198 -3.86 -22.88 -3.69
CA TRP A 198 -4.03 -23.93 -4.69
C TRP A 198 -5.26 -23.73 -5.58
N GLU A 199 -6.25 -22.93 -5.16
CA GLU A 199 -7.37 -22.53 -6.03
C GLU A 199 -6.92 -21.72 -7.25
N LEU A 200 -5.71 -21.16 -7.20
CA LEU A 200 -5.10 -20.39 -8.28
C LEU A 200 -4.39 -21.29 -9.29
N HIS A 201 -4.09 -22.53 -8.91
CA HIS A 201 -3.53 -23.54 -9.80
C HIS A 201 -4.68 -24.29 -10.53
N PRO A 202 -4.52 -24.65 -11.83
CA PRO A 202 -3.39 -24.41 -12.72
C PRO A 202 -3.47 -23.07 -13.48
N SER A 203 -4.51 -22.27 -13.22
CA SER A 203 -4.79 -21.03 -13.98
C SER A 203 -3.65 -20.02 -13.93
N PHE A 204 -2.85 -20.01 -12.86
CA PHE A 204 -1.72 -19.11 -12.66
C PHE A 204 -0.43 -19.89 -12.40
N ASN A 205 0.66 -19.46 -13.04
CA ASN A 205 1.97 -20.11 -12.89
C ASN A 205 2.77 -19.64 -11.67
N ILE A 206 2.50 -18.41 -11.19
CA ILE A 206 3.16 -17.80 -10.05
C ILE A 206 2.11 -16.99 -9.30
N VAL A 207 2.12 -17.09 -7.97
CA VAL A 207 1.26 -16.29 -7.10
C VAL A 207 2.11 -15.30 -6.33
N VAL A 208 1.65 -14.05 -6.22
CA VAL A 208 2.25 -13.08 -5.29
C VAL A 208 1.27 -12.88 -4.15
N ASN A 209 1.60 -13.43 -2.98
CA ASN A 209 0.77 -13.32 -1.80
C ASN A 209 0.96 -11.95 -1.16
N CYS A 210 -0.07 -11.13 -1.35
CA CYS A 210 -0.22 -9.84 -0.75
C CYS A 210 -1.54 -9.76 0.02
N SER A 211 -1.83 -10.65 0.98
CA SER A 211 -3.12 -10.62 1.70
C SER A 211 -3.13 -9.79 2.99
N GLY A 212 -2.00 -9.21 3.42
CA GLY A 212 -1.94 -8.44 4.66
C GLY A 212 -2.32 -9.32 5.86
N LEU A 213 -3.26 -8.87 6.70
CA LEU A 213 -3.79 -9.67 7.83
C LEU A 213 -4.39 -11.01 7.38
N GLY A 214 -4.94 -11.07 6.16
CA GLY A 214 -5.48 -12.30 5.58
C GLY A 214 -4.47 -13.43 5.46
N SER A 215 -3.16 -13.13 5.46
CA SER A 215 -2.10 -14.15 5.43
C SER A 215 -2.14 -15.09 6.64
N LYS A 216 -2.73 -14.65 7.76
CA LYS A 216 -2.97 -15.51 8.92
C LYS A 216 -3.83 -16.71 8.58
N GLN A 217 -4.90 -16.50 7.81
CA GLN A 217 -5.79 -17.57 7.37
C GLN A 217 -5.26 -18.26 6.10
N LEU A 218 -4.80 -17.49 5.13
CA LEU A 218 -4.47 -17.98 3.79
C LEU A 218 -3.23 -18.88 3.75
N VAL A 219 -2.24 -18.63 4.61
CA VAL A 219 -0.97 -19.38 4.63
C VAL A 219 -0.55 -19.78 6.04
N GLY A 220 -1.45 -19.67 7.03
CA GLY A 220 -1.20 -20.08 8.40
C GLY A 220 -0.10 -19.29 9.12
N ASP A 221 0.22 -18.06 8.69
CA ASP A 221 1.25 -17.25 9.34
C ASP A 221 0.74 -16.71 10.68
N MET A 222 1.19 -17.33 11.78
CA MET A 222 0.76 -16.97 13.14
C MET A 222 1.55 -15.79 13.73
N GLU A 223 2.60 -15.32 13.07
CA GLU A 223 3.39 -14.17 13.52
C GLU A 223 2.73 -12.84 13.15
N ILE A 224 1.76 -12.86 12.23
CA ILE A 224 0.98 -11.67 11.87
C ILE A 224 -0.21 -11.45 12.82
N PHE A 225 -0.37 -10.21 13.27
CA PHE A 225 -1.43 -9.80 14.19
C PHE A 225 -1.88 -8.35 13.90
N PRO A 226 -3.12 -7.99 14.27
CA PRO A 226 -3.60 -6.64 14.10
C PRO A 226 -3.02 -5.71 15.16
N VAL A 227 -2.71 -4.49 14.75
CA VAL A 227 -2.57 -3.36 15.68
C VAL A 227 -3.63 -2.33 15.32
N ARG A 228 -4.74 -2.34 16.06
CA ARG A 228 -5.86 -1.42 15.87
C ARG A 228 -5.41 0.03 16.05
N GLY A 229 -5.90 0.88 15.15
CA GLY A 229 -5.67 2.31 15.15
C GLY A 229 -6.94 3.07 14.86
N GLN A 230 -7.39 3.85 15.84
CA GLN A 230 -8.46 4.81 15.68
C GLN A 230 -7.89 6.20 15.40
N VAL A 231 -8.54 6.92 14.51
CA VAL A 231 -8.26 8.32 14.19
C VAL A 231 -9.56 9.09 13.99
N LEU A 232 -9.46 10.41 14.03
CA LEU A 232 -10.49 11.34 13.60
C LEU A 232 -10.11 11.97 12.27
N LYS A 233 -11.07 12.13 11.38
CA LYS A 233 -11.00 12.99 10.20
C LYS A 233 -11.78 14.26 10.53
N VAL A 234 -11.18 15.42 10.30
CA VAL A 234 -11.80 16.71 10.62
C VAL A 234 -11.57 17.72 9.49
N GLN A 235 -12.48 18.68 9.35
CA GLN A 235 -12.33 19.85 8.50
C GLN A 235 -11.63 20.97 9.30
N ALA A 236 -10.37 21.23 8.95
CA ALA A 236 -9.56 22.31 9.53
C ALA A 236 -8.52 22.79 8.49
N PRO A 237 -8.96 23.45 7.40
CA PRO A 237 -8.10 23.75 6.25
C PRO A 237 -6.93 24.69 6.58
N TRP A 238 -6.97 25.42 7.70
CA TRP A 238 -5.87 26.26 8.17
C TRP A 238 -4.67 25.47 8.69
N VAL A 239 -4.83 24.18 9.04
CA VAL A 239 -3.71 23.32 9.44
C VAL A 239 -2.96 22.87 8.19
N LYS A 240 -1.75 23.40 7.99
CA LYS A 240 -0.92 23.10 6.81
C LYS A 240 0.34 22.30 7.09
N HIS A 241 0.72 22.22 8.37
CA HIS A 241 1.91 21.49 8.80
C HIS A 241 1.55 20.26 9.60
N PHE A 242 2.29 19.17 9.40
CA PHE A 242 2.13 18.01 10.25
C PHE A 242 2.75 18.26 11.63
N ILE A 243 2.17 17.64 12.67
CA ILE A 243 2.74 17.58 14.01
C ILE A 243 2.70 16.13 14.46
N ARG A 244 3.81 15.58 14.93
CA ARG A 244 3.87 14.23 15.50
C ARG A 244 4.64 14.25 16.81
N ASP A 245 4.08 13.70 17.86
CA ASP A 245 4.79 13.51 19.11
C ASP A 245 5.81 12.35 19.03
N GLY A 246 6.80 12.37 19.90
CA GLY A 246 7.85 11.36 19.97
C GLY A 246 7.29 9.95 20.20
N SER A 247 6.24 9.83 21.03
CA SER A 247 5.55 8.57 21.31
C SER A 247 4.90 7.96 20.05
N GLY A 248 4.51 8.80 19.10
CA GLY A 248 3.74 8.44 17.92
C GLY A 248 2.30 8.00 18.24
N LEU A 249 1.78 8.37 19.42
CA LEU A 249 0.38 8.23 19.84
C LEU A 249 -0.42 9.52 19.63
N THR A 250 0.23 10.66 19.40
CA THR A 250 -0.43 11.92 19.08
C THR A 250 0.14 12.49 17.80
N TYR A 251 -0.71 12.65 16.79
CA TYR A 251 -0.32 13.18 15.50
C TYR A 251 -1.46 13.91 14.80
N ILE A 252 -1.09 14.98 14.11
CA ILE A 252 -1.97 15.88 13.36
C ILE A 252 -1.42 15.96 11.95
N TYR A 253 -2.15 15.42 11.00
CA TYR A 253 -1.66 15.22 9.64
C TYR A 253 -2.59 15.86 8.64
N PRO A 254 -2.22 17.02 8.08
CA PRO A 254 -3.05 17.69 7.07
C PRO A 254 -3.12 16.83 5.81
N GLY A 255 -4.31 16.78 5.22
CA GLY A 255 -4.57 16.09 3.96
C GLY A 255 -5.19 17.03 2.94
N ILE A 256 -5.47 16.53 1.74
CA ILE A 256 -6.06 17.33 0.65
C ILE A 256 -7.47 17.79 1.05
N ALA A 257 -8.29 16.85 1.54
CA ALA A 257 -9.67 17.12 1.89
C ALA A 257 -9.92 17.26 3.39
N ASN A 258 -9.17 16.53 4.23
CA ASN A 258 -9.40 16.48 5.68
C ASN A 258 -8.08 16.38 6.43
N VAL A 259 -8.04 16.96 7.63
CA VAL A 259 -6.96 16.74 8.60
C VAL A 259 -7.21 15.42 9.32
N THR A 260 -6.17 14.62 9.48
CA THR A 260 -6.21 13.36 10.24
C THR A 260 -5.61 13.59 11.62
N LEU A 261 -6.43 13.40 12.66
CA LEU A 261 -6.00 13.45 14.05
C LEU A 261 -5.90 12.02 14.58
N GLY A 262 -4.77 11.65 15.13
CA GLY A 262 -4.63 10.33 15.74
C GLY A 262 -3.65 10.32 16.89
N GLY A 263 -3.47 9.17 17.53
CA GLY A 263 -4.28 7.98 17.36
C GLY A 263 -4.04 6.96 18.46
N THR A 264 -4.31 5.69 18.14
CA THR A 264 -4.09 4.56 19.03
C THR A 264 -3.22 3.47 18.41
N ARG A 265 -2.67 2.62 19.29
CA ARG A 265 -1.92 1.40 18.96
C ARG A 265 -2.35 0.29 19.93
N GLN A 266 -3.41 -0.42 19.58
CA GLN A 266 -3.94 -1.51 20.42
C GLN A 266 -3.58 -2.85 19.77
N LYS A 267 -2.60 -3.55 20.34
CA LYS A 267 -2.09 -4.83 19.83
C LYS A 267 -3.12 -5.93 20.05
N GLY A 268 -3.37 -6.75 19.03
CA GLY A 268 -4.25 -7.91 19.09
C GLY A 268 -5.75 -7.59 19.06
N ASP A 269 -6.12 -6.31 19.03
CA ASP A 269 -7.51 -5.89 18.97
C ASP A 269 -8.02 -5.92 17.52
N TRP A 270 -9.06 -6.71 17.26
CA TRP A 270 -9.72 -6.86 15.96
C TRP A 270 -10.97 -5.98 15.81
N ASN A 271 -11.38 -5.26 16.87
CA ASN A 271 -12.62 -4.50 16.88
C ASN A 271 -12.55 -3.31 15.92
N LEU A 272 -13.44 -3.29 14.93
CA LEU A 272 -13.54 -2.21 13.94
C LEU A 272 -14.49 -1.08 14.37
N SER A 273 -15.27 -1.26 15.43
CA SER A 273 -16.17 -0.24 15.95
C SER A 273 -15.38 0.90 16.60
N PRO A 274 -15.67 2.18 16.27
CA PRO A 274 -15.11 3.32 16.98
C PRO A 274 -15.45 3.29 18.47
N ASN A 275 -14.52 3.79 19.30
CA ASN A 275 -14.74 3.97 20.72
C ASN A 275 -14.78 5.47 21.04
N ALA A 276 -15.91 5.95 21.56
CA ALA A 276 -16.15 7.37 21.80
C ALA A 276 -15.16 7.99 22.81
N GLU A 277 -14.73 7.23 23.82
CA GLU A 277 -13.77 7.71 24.82
C GLU A 277 -12.38 7.89 24.20
N ILE A 278 -11.95 6.95 23.37
CA ILE A 278 -10.72 7.08 22.57
C ILE A 278 -10.78 8.34 21.68
N SER A 279 -11.94 8.62 21.07
CA SER A 279 -12.12 9.82 20.23
C SER A 279 -11.96 11.11 21.02
N LYS A 280 -12.60 11.21 22.19
CA LYS A 280 -12.43 12.37 23.09
C LYS A 280 -10.96 12.57 23.47
N GLN A 281 -10.25 11.48 23.78
CA GLN A 281 -8.84 11.54 24.14
C GLN A 281 -7.94 11.96 22.96
N ILE A 282 -8.19 11.43 21.75
CA ILE A 282 -7.44 11.84 20.54
C ILE A 282 -7.65 13.35 20.30
N LEU A 283 -8.89 13.82 20.33
CA LEU A 283 -9.21 15.23 20.11
C LEU A 283 -8.55 16.11 21.17
N SER A 284 -8.66 15.74 22.45
CA SER A 284 -8.05 16.47 23.57
C SER A 284 -6.54 16.64 23.40
N ARG A 285 -5.81 15.54 23.13
CA ARG A 285 -4.36 15.58 22.90
C ARG A 285 -3.98 16.39 21.66
N CYS A 286 -4.74 16.28 20.57
CA CYS A 286 -4.46 17.06 19.36
C CYS A 286 -4.73 18.55 19.56
N CYS A 287 -5.83 18.92 20.23
CA CYS A 287 -6.13 20.31 20.59
C CYS A 287 -5.11 20.91 21.58
N ALA A 288 -4.46 20.09 22.39
CA ALA A 288 -3.36 20.55 23.24
C ALA A 288 -2.10 20.92 22.42
N LEU A 289 -1.84 20.22 21.32
CA LEU A 289 -0.71 20.52 20.41
C LEU A 289 -1.02 21.63 19.41
N GLU A 290 -2.26 21.72 18.93
CA GLU A 290 -2.73 22.71 17.96
C GLU A 290 -4.10 23.25 18.41
N PRO A 291 -4.12 24.32 19.25
CA PRO A 291 -5.36 24.85 19.83
C PRO A 291 -6.42 25.30 18.82
N SER A 292 -6.00 25.65 17.60
CA SER A 292 -6.92 26.03 16.52
C SER A 292 -7.86 24.89 16.09
N LEU A 293 -7.54 23.63 16.42
CA LEU A 293 -8.41 22.46 16.18
C LEU A 293 -9.71 22.48 16.98
N ARG A 294 -9.85 23.34 18.00
CA ARG A 294 -11.13 23.55 18.70
C ARG A 294 -12.23 24.07 17.78
N GLY A 295 -11.86 24.76 16.70
CA GLY A 295 -12.79 25.25 15.67
C GLY A 295 -13.02 24.26 14.51
N ALA A 296 -12.47 23.04 14.58
CA ALA A 296 -12.64 22.05 13.52
C ALA A 296 -14.10 21.53 13.48
N CYS A 297 -14.60 21.25 12.27
CA CYS A 297 -15.94 20.70 12.05
C CYS A 297 -15.88 19.34 11.32
N ASP A 298 -17.04 18.72 11.07
CA ASP A 298 -17.18 17.43 10.37
C ASP A 298 -16.25 16.34 10.95
N ILE A 299 -16.34 16.13 12.27
CA ILE A 299 -15.52 15.14 12.98
C ILE A 299 -16.07 13.74 12.70
N ARG A 300 -15.29 12.93 11.98
CA ARG A 300 -15.63 11.56 11.62
C ARG A 300 -14.61 10.57 12.17
N GLU A 301 -15.07 9.50 12.78
CA GLU A 301 -14.22 8.47 13.36
C GLU A 301 -13.86 7.41 12.30
N LYS A 302 -12.61 6.96 12.29
CA LYS A 302 -12.17 5.86 11.44
C LYS A 302 -11.23 4.92 12.18
N VAL A 303 -11.60 3.65 12.26
CA VAL A 303 -10.75 2.57 12.76
C VAL A 303 -10.02 1.89 11.58
N GLY A 304 -8.97 1.15 11.88
CA GLY A 304 -8.28 0.28 10.91
C GLY A 304 -7.27 -0.61 11.62
N LEU A 305 -7.01 -1.78 11.03
CA LEU A 305 -6.11 -2.78 11.59
C LEU A 305 -4.79 -2.77 10.83
N ARG A 306 -3.67 -2.58 11.52
CA ARG A 306 -2.35 -2.61 10.88
C ARG A 306 -1.85 -4.06 10.80
N PRO A 307 -1.49 -4.59 9.62
CA PRO A 307 -1.01 -5.96 9.43
C PRO A 307 0.41 -6.13 9.98
N SER A 308 0.55 -6.26 11.29
CA SER A 308 1.84 -6.18 11.98
C SER A 308 2.45 -7.56 12.11
N ARG A 309 3.73 -7.67 11.78
CA ARG A 309 4.57 -8.86 11.96
C ARG A 309 5.94 -8.39 12.47
N PRO A 310 6.70 -9.20 13.23
CA PRO A 310 8.04 -8.80 13.69
C PRO A 310 8.98 -8.34 12.58
N GLY A 311 8.89 -8.98 11.40
CA GLY A 311 9.55 -8.56 10.16
C GLY A 311 8.60 -8.61 8.96
N VAL A 312 8.87 -7.81 7.92
CA VAL A 312 8.15 -7.93 6.64
C VAL A 312 8.47 -9.31 6.05
N ARG A 313 7.44 -10.09 5.70
CA ARG A 313 7.65 -11.35 4.98
C ARG A 313 7.75 -11.03 3.49
N LEU A 314 8.97 -11.05 2.98
CA LEU A 314 9.30 -10.77 1.58
C LEU A 314 10.28 -11.82 1.05
N GLU A 315 9.74 -12.92 0.53
CA GLU A 315 10.50 -14.11 0.17
C GLU A 315 9.76 -14.97 -0.86
N LYS A 316 10.47 -15.92 -1.46
CA LYS A 316 9.90 -16.93 -2.36
C LYS A 316 9.66 -18.22 -1.58
N GLU A 317 8.52 -18.85 -1.84
CA GLU A 317 8.16 -20.18 -1.35
C GLU A 317 7.74 -21.04 -2.54
N LEU A 318 8.09 -22.32 -2.54
CA LEU A 318 7.62 -23.27 -3.55
C LEU A 318 6.67 -24.23 -2.87
N LEU A 319 5.36 -24.03 -3.08
CA LEU A 319 4.36 -24.96 -2.57
C LEU A 319 4.34 -26.22 -3.45
N VAL A 320 4.22 -27.37 -2.80
CA VAL A 320 4.17 -28.69 -3.45
C VAL A 320 2.95 -29.46 -2.96
N GLN A 321 2.13 -29.93 -3.90
CA GLN A 321 0.99 -30.81 -3.63
C GLN A 321 1.02 -31.96 -4.65
N GLY A 322 1.41 -33.15 -4.18
CA GLY A 322 1.72 -34.28 -5.06
C GLY A 322 2.86 -33.94 -6.03
N SER A 323 2.62 -34.06 -7.33
CA SER A 323 3.58 -33.70 -8.39
C SER A 323 3.50 -32.23 -8.84
N GLN A 324 2.48 -31.49 -8.38
CA GLN A 324 2.25 -30.11 -8.77
C GLN A 324 3.12 -29.15 -7.93
N ARG A 325 3.53 -28.06 -8.56
CA ARG A 325 4.41 -27.05 -7.97
C ARG A 325 3.83 -25.67 -8.21
N LEU A 326 3.68 -24.89 -7.15
CA LEU A 326 3.18 -23.52 -7.22
C LEU A 326 4.20 -22.56 -6.57
N PRO A 327 4.98 -21.82 -7.38
CA PRO A 327 5.82 -20.75 -6.89
C PRO A 327 4.97 -19.61 -6.31
N VAL A 328 5.28 -19.22 -5.07
CA VAL A 328 4.64 -18.11 -4.36
C VAL A 328 5.69 -17.08 -3.95
N VAL A 329 5.40 -15.80 -4.10
CA VAL A 329 6.20 -14.71 -3.54
C VAL A 329 5.37 -14.00 -2.47
N HIS A 330 5.77 -14.10 -1.21
CA HIS A 330 5.10 -13.42 -0.12
C HIS A 330 5.56 -11.97 -0.06
N ASN A 331 4.63 -11.04 0.18
CA ASN A 331 4.92 -9.64 0.44
C ASN A 331 3.83 -9.02 1.32
N TYR A 332 3.97 -9.21 2.64
CA TYR A 332 3.01 -8.74 3.65
C TYR A 332 3.68 -8.54 5.02
N GLY A 333 2.90 -8.12 6.04
CA GLY A 333 3.41 -7.94 7.41
C GLY A 333 4.03 -6.55 7.65
N HIS A 334 3.64 -5.57 6.83
CA HIS A 334 4.25 -4.24 6.83
C HIS A 334 3.92 -3.34 8.03
N GLY A 335 2.99 -3.78 8.89
CA GLY A 335 2.58 -3.07 10.10
C GLY A 335 2.26 -1.60 9.85
N SER A 336 2.95 -0.73 10.60
CA SER A 336 2.71 0.71 10.52
C SER A 336 3.47 1.43 9.40
N GLY A 337 4.53 0.81 8.87
CA GLY A 337 5.42 1.40 7.86
C GLY A 337 5.07 1.06 6.42
N GLY A 338 4.05 0.23 6.17
CA GLY A 338 3.81 -0.33 4.84
C GLY A 338 3.65 0.66 3.73
N ILE A 339 2.87 1.71 3.93
CA ILE A 339 2.68 2.71 2.89
C ILE A 339 4.03 3.43 2.62
N ALA A 340 4.88 3.63 3.64
CA ALA A 340 6.16 4.35 3.49
C ALA A 340 7.21 3.55 2.72
N MET A 341 7.05 2.23 2.63
CA MET A 341 8.01 1.32 2.00
C MET A 341 7.40 0.55 0.81
N HIS A 342 6.16 0.84 0.44
CA HIS A 342 5.38 0.00 -0.49
C HIS A 342 6.02 -0.17 -1.86
N TRP A 343 6.64 0.88 -2.40
CA TRP A 343 7.28 0.79 -3.71
C TRP A 343 8.60 0.04 -3.63
N GLY A 344 9.38 0.27 -2.57
CA GLY A 344 10.61 -0.47 -2.33
C GLY A 344 10.37 -1.98 -2.14
N THR A 345 9.37 -2.36 -1.35
CA THR A 345 8.99 -3.78 -1.21
C THR A 345 8.37 -4.32 -2.50
N ALA A 346 7.72 -3.49 -3.32
CA ALA A 346 7.24 -3.88 -4.65
C ALA A 346 8.37 -4.22 -5.61
N LEU A 347 9.43 -3.39 -5.65
CA LEU A 347 10.60 -3.62 -6.50
C LEU A 347 11.28 -4.95 -6.14
N GLU A 348 11.45 -5.21 -4.86
CA GLU A 348 12.08 -6.45 -4.38
C GLU A 348 11.18 -7.68 -4.66
N ALA A 349 9.86 -7.58 -4.44
CA ALA A 349 8.93 -8.65 -4.83
C ALA A 349 8.97 -8.93 -6.34
N ALA A 350 9.06 -7.87 -7.16
CA ALA A 350 9.16 -8.00 -8.61
C ALA A 350 10.45 -8.71 -9.05
N ARG A 351 11.56 -8.41 -8.36
CA ARG A 351 12.85 -9.10 -8.54
C ARG A 351 12.71 -10.60 -8.25
N LEU A 352 12.09 -10.96 -7.12
CA LEU A 352 11.88 -12.36 -6.72
C LEU A 352 11.02 -13.14 -7.72
N VAL A 353 9.95 -12.54 -8.25
CA VAL A 353 9.17 -13.23 -9.29
C VAL A 353 9.94 -13.33 -10.60
N SER A 354 10.74 -12.33 -10.98
CA SER A 354 11.60 -12.45 -12.17
C SER A 354 12.52 -13.68 -12.07
N GLU A 355 13.05 -13.97 -10.89
CA GLU A 355 13.80 -15.21 -10.63
C GLU A 355 12.93 -16.46 -10.77
N CYS A 356 11.69 -16.46 -10.24
CA CYS A 356 10.74 -17.56 -10.45
C CYS A 356 10.46 -17.80 -11.94
N VAL A 357 10.24 -16.74 -12.72
CA VAL A 357 10.01 -16.83 -14.17
C VAL A 357 11.23 -17.43 -14.88
N GLN A 358 12.44 -17.03 -14.50
CA GLN A 358 13.67 -17.62 -15.06
C GLN A 358 13.81 -19.10 -14.72
N ALA A 359 13.51 -19.49 -13.48
CA ALA A 359 13.53 -20.89 -13.05
C ALA A 359 12.50 -21.75 -13.81
N LEU A 360 11.30 -21.23 -14.07
CA LEU A 360 10.28 -21.93 -14.87
C LEU A 360 10.67 -22.08 -16.35
N ARG A 361 11.47 -21.15 -16.89
CA ARG A 361 11.95 -21.20 -18.29
C ARG A 361 13.17 -22.09 -18.49
N THR A 362 13.94 -22.36 -17.42
CA THR A 362 15.15 -23.16 -17.52
C THR A 362 14.77 -24.63 -17.34
N PRO A 363 14.90 -25.48 -18.37
CA PRO A 363 14.61 -26.90 -18.23
C PRO A 363 15.54 -27.51 -17.18
N ALA A 364 15.00 -28.37 -16.31
CA ALA A 364 15.80 -29.12 -15.35
C ALA A 364 16.95 -29.83 -16.09
N PRO A 365 18.18 -29.85 -15.54
CA PRO A 365 19.26 -30.64 -16.13
C PRO A 365 18.75 -32.08 -16.26
N LYS A 366 18.76 -32.63 -17.48
CA LYS A 366 18.52 -34.07 -17.66
C LYS A 366 19.58 -34.78 -16.82
N SER A 367 19.16 -35.40 -15.71
CA SER A 367 20.02 -36.30 -14.96
C SER A 367 20.51 -37.35 -15.95
N LYS A 368 21.82 -37.35 -16.22
CA LYS A 368 22.45 -38.47 -16.93
C LYS A 368 22.30 -39.67 -15.98
N LEU A 369 21.36 -40.55 -16.32
CA LEU A 369 21.26 -41.90 -15.78
C LEU A 369 22.53 -42.68 -16.16
#